data_AF-A0AAN9P724-F1
#
_entry.id   AF-A0AAN9P724-F1
#
_cell.length_a   1.000
_cell.length_b   1.000
_cell.length_c   1.000
_cell.angle_alpha   90.00
_cell.angle_beta   90.00
_cell.angle_gamma   90.00
#
_symmetry.space_group_name_H-M   'P 1'
#
loop_
_entity.id
_entity.type
_entity.pdbx_description
1 polymer ?
#
loop_
_entity_poly.entity_id
_entity_poly.type
_entity_poly.pdbx_seq_one_letter_code
_entity_poly.pdbx_strand_id
1 'polypeptide(L)'
;MWRLTQNEDSLMACTLKAKYFRRCPVLVAKKNQRASYTWSSIFNSKDIIEVGSIWKVGDGKQIHIWEHKWIPTLSDGIPHSGMDRCQNIMWVSDLINPLTCSWDRSLIYHIFSQEDAAHITRIQLRRSIQTDKLIWNLSKDGLYTVRSGLFDQDMR
;
A
#
# COMPACT_ATOMS: atom_id res chain seq x y z
N MET A 1 6.17 3.11 13.71
CA MET A 1 5.27 3.51 12.61
C MET A 1 4.55 2.29 12.00
N TRP A 2 5.26 1.26 11.55
CA TRP A 2 4.64 0.02 11.01
C TRP A 2 3.57 -0.64 11.90
N ARG A 3 3.80 -0.74 13.21
CA ARG A 3 2.77 -1.29 14.13
C ARG A 3 1.49 -0.44 14.20
N LEU A 4 1.57 0.86 13.94
CA LEU A 4 0.42 1.76 13.92
C LEU A 4 -0.41 1.59 12.63
N THR A 5 0.21 1.13 11.52
CA THR A 5 -0.51 0.87 10.26
C THR A 5 -1.19 -0.50 10.27
N GLN A 6 -0.66 -1.46 11.03
CA GLN A 6 -1.20 -2.82 11.11
C GLN A 6 -2.25 -3.00 12.22
N ASN A 7 -2.21 -2.17 13.28
CA ASN A 7 -3.08 -2.34 14.45
C ASN A 7 -3.51 -0.98 15.02
N GLU A 8 -4.60 -0.44 14.46
CA GLU A 8 -5.19 0.84 14.88
C GLU A 8 -5.88 0.78 16.26
N ASP A 9 -6.16 -0.42 16.78
CA ASP A 9 -6.92 -0.63 18.03
C ASP A 9 -6.04 -0.71 19.28
N SER A 10 -4.71 -0.68 19.13
CA SER A 10 -3.82 -0.62 20.29
C SER A 10 -4.00 0.70 21.05
N LEU A 11 -3.94 0.69 22.39
CA LEU A 11 -4.04 1.90 23.22
C LEU A 11 -3.07 3.02 22.77
N MET A 12 -1.86 2.63 22.35
CA MET A 12 -0.88 3.56 21.78
C MET A 12 -1.36 4.15 20.45
N ALA A 13 -1.95 3.33 19.57
CA ALA A 13 -2.52 3.82 18.30
C ALA A 13 -3.72 4.74 18.55
N CYS A 14 -4.65 4.38 19.44
CA CYS A 14 -5.82 5.21 19.76
C CYS A 14 -5.41 6.57 20.36
N THR A 15 -4.45 6.59 21.29
CA THR A 15 -3.95 7.84 21.90
C THR A 15 -3.24 8.73 20.88
N LEU A 16 -2.40 8.16 20.01
CA LEU A 16 -1.74 8.91 18.94
C LEU A 16 -2.72 9.38 17.86
N LYS A 17 -3.71 8.57 17.49
CA LYS A 17 -4.80 8.93 16.56
C LYS A 17 -5.60 10.10 17.11
N ALA A 18 -6.00 10.02 18.37
CA ALA A 18 -6.73 11.10 19.05
C ALA A 18 -5.93 12.39 19.16
N LYS A 19 -4.59 12.34 19.19
CA LYS A 19 -3.73 13.53 19.33
C LYS A 19 -3.28 14.13 18.00
N TYR A 20 -2.94 13.30 17.01
CA TYR A 20 -2.22 13.75 15.82
C TYR A 20 -2.96 13.48 14.49
N PHE A 21 -3.85 12.49 14.40
CA PHE A 21 -4.51 12.11 13.15
C PHE A 21 -5.95 11.62 13.36
N ARG A 22 -6.79 12.48 13.95
CA ARG A 22 -8.16 12.13 14.40
C ARG A 22 -9.09 11.58 13.32
N ARG A 23 -8.91 12.00 12.05
CA ARG A 23 -9.86 11.72 10.95
C ARG A 23 -9.24 11.02 9.75
N CYS A 24 -7.95 10.71 9.79
CA CYS A 24 -7.25 10.14 8.64
C CYS A 24 -6.42 8.94 9.09
N PRO A 25 -6.23 7.92 8.23
CA PRO A 25 -5.22 6.90 8.47
C PRO A 25 -3.84 7.55 8.58
N VAL A 26 -2.97 6.92 9.35
CA VAL A 26 -1.67 7.51 9.72
C VAL A 26 -0.75 7.75 8.51
N LEU A 27 -0.93 6.98 7.43
CA LEU A 27 -0.22 7.15 6.15
C LEU A 27 -0.68 8.39 5.38
N VAL A 28 -1.87 8.92 5.64
CA VAL A 28 -2.39 10.15 5.00
C VAL A 28 -2.21 11.37 5.91
N ALA A 29 -1.81 11.16 7.17
CA ALA A 29 -1.60 12.23 8.12
C ALA A 29 -0.48 13.18 7.66
N LYS A 30 -0.69 14.49 7.82
CA LYS A 30 0.32 15.52 7.59
C LYS A 30 1.14 15.76 8.85
N LYS A 31 2.42 16.11 8.68
CA LYS A 31 3.30 16.44 9.80
C LYS A 31 2.77 17.68 10.52
N ASN A 32 2.49 17.55 11.81
CA ASN A 32 2.12 18.68 12.65
C ASN A 32 3.39 19.38 13.13
N GLN A 33 3.54 20.68 12.83
CA GLN A 33 4.70 21.48 13.24
C GLN A 33 4.86 21.60 14.76
N ARG A 34 3.79 21.42 15.54
CA ARG A 34 3.82 21.45 17.02
C ARG A 34 3.90 20.06 17.66
N ALA A 35 4.35 19.06 16.91
CA ALA A 35 4.43 17.70 17.43
C ALA A 35 5.59 17.49 18.41
N SER A 36 5.40 16.58 19.37
CA SER A 36 6.47 16.10 20.24
C SER A 36 7.61 15.45 19.44
N TYR A 37 8.84 15.54 19.93
CA TYR A 37 10.03 14.91 19.31
C TYR A 37 9.81 13.41 18.98
N THR A 38 9.21 12.66 19.90
CA THR A 38 8.86 11.25 19.70
C THR A 38 7.92 11.03 18.51
N TRP A 39 6.89 11.88 18.34
CA TRP A 39 6.00 11.81 17.18
C TRP A 39 6.71 12.20 15.89
N SER A 40 7.55 13.23 15.92
CA SER A 40 8.34 13.63 14.75
C SER A 40 9.28 12.51 14.28
N SER A 41 9.94 11.80 15.20
CA SER A 41 10.77 10.63 14.86
C SER A 41 9.94 9.48 14.28
N ILE A 42 8.79 9.15 14.89
CA ILE A 42 7.87 8.13 14.37
C ILE A 42 7.35 8.54 12.98
N PHE A 43 6.97 9.80 12.81
CA PHE A 43 6.44 10.33 11.56
C PHE A 43 7.51 10.37 10.46
N ASN A 44 8.77 10.70 10.77
CA ASN A 44 9.86 10.67 9.80
C ASN A 44 10.14 9.24 9.28
N SER A 45 9.80 8.19 10.04
CA SER A 45 9.88 6.80 9.55
C SER A 45 8.74 6.40 8.59
N LYS A 46 7.80 7.32 8.30
CA LYS A 46 6.71 7.12 7.33
C LYS A 46 7.25 6.95 5.92
N ASP A 47 8.16 7.81 5.49
CA ASP A 47 8.69 7.79 4.12
C ASP A 47 9.42 6.46 3.84
N ILE A 48 10.16 5.96 4.83
CA ILE A 48 10.81 4.63 4.76
C ILE A 48 9.77 3.52 4.57
N ILE A 49 8.59 3.65 5.21
CA ILE A 49 7.53 2.66 5.06
C ILE A 49 6.87 2.77 3.69
N GLU A 50 6.59 3.97 3.20
CA GLU A 50 6.01 4.16 1.86
C GLU A 50 6.93 3.65 0.75
N VAL A 51 8.25 3.85 0.90
CA VAL A 51 9.24 3.33 -0.04
C VAL A 51 9.34 1.80 0.04
N GLY A 52 9.42 1.27 1.26
CA GLY A 52 9.71 -0.14 1.54
C GLY A 52 8.50 -1.07 1.60
N SER A 53 7.29 -0.59 1.32
CA SER A 53 6.07 -1.40 1.39
C SER A 53 5.32 -1.47 0.06
N ILE A 54 4.52 -2.52 -0.07
CA ILE A 54 3.65 -2.79 -1.21
C ILE A 54 2.28 -3.24 -0.72
N TRP A 55 1.23 -2.84 -1.41
CA TRP A 55 -0.13 -3.25 -1.14
C TRP A 55 -0.38 -4.64 -1.69
N LYS A 56 -0.87 -5.52 -0.82
CA LYS A 56 -1.42 -6.80 -1.17
C LYS A 56 -2.90 -6.64 -1.44
N VAL A 57 -3.30 -6.92 -2.69
CA VAL A 57 -4.69 -6.84 -3.15
C VAL A 57 -5.55 -7.85 -2.41
N GLY A 58 -6.61 -7.35 -1.77
CA GLY A 58 -7.71 -8.11 -1.21
C GLY A 58 -8.98 -7.84 -2.02
N ASP A 59 -9.78 -6.88 -1.58
CA ASP A 59 -10.98 -6.39 -2.26
C ASP A 59 -10.73 -5.18 -3.18
N GLY A 60 -9.53 -4.59 -3.14
CA GLY A 60 -9.06 -3.53 -4.03
C GLY A 60 -9.66 -2.15 -3.76
N LYS A 61 -10.49 -2.00 -2.73
CA LYS A 61 -11.24 -0.77 -2.44
C LYS A 61 -10.41 0.32 -1.78
N GLN A 62 -9.23 -0.02 -1.26
CA GLN A 62 -8.32 0.90 -0.58
C GLN A 62 -7.04 1.15 -1.39
N ILE A 63 -6.92 0.52 -2.57
CA ILE A 63 -5.73 0.62 -3.41
C ILE A 63 -6.05 1.46 -4.64
N HIS A 64 -5.42 2.63 -4.71
CA HIS A 64 -5.46 3.47 -5.90
C HIS A 64 -4.50 2.93 -6.96
N ILE A 65 -4.98 2.77 -8.19
CA ILE A 65 -4.24 2.07 -9.27
C ILE A 65 -2.90 2.76 -9.55
N TRP A 66 -2.90 4.09 -9.61
CA TRP A 66 -1.78 4.90 -10.10
C TRP A 66 -0.91 5.51 -9.00
N GLU A 67 -1.37 5.49 -7.75
CA GLU A 67 -0.67 6.15 -6.64
C GLU A 67 -0.03 5.17 -5.67
N HIS A 68 -0.57 3.95 -5.58
CA HIS A 68 -0.10 2.95 -4.63
C HIS A 68 0.71 1.88 -5.34
N LYS A 69 1.76 1.39 -4.67
CA LYS A 69 2.51 0.22 -5.13
C LYS A 69 1.68 -1.03 -4.82
N TRP A 70 1.23 -1.78 -5.81
CA TRP A 70 0.41 -2.99 -5.61
C TRP A 70 0.74 -4.14 -6.55
N ILE A 71 1.67 -3.95 -7.50
CA ILE A 71 2.10 -4.95 -8.47
C ILE A 71 3.52 -5.44 -8.13
N PRO A 72 3.69 -6.59 -7.44
CA PRO A 72 5.01 -7.00 -6.92
C PRO A 72 6.05 -7.32 -7.98
N THR A 73 5.62 -7.57 -9.21
CA THR A 73 6.49 -7.93 -10.32
C THR A 73 7.09 -6.73 -11.04
N LEU A 74 6.56 -5.53 -10.81
CA LEU A 74 7.12 -4.28 -11.36
C LEU A 74 8.16 -3.71 -10.39
N SER A 75 9.22 -3.12 -10.91
CA SER A 75 10.28 -2.48 -10.10
C SER A 75 9.73 -1.38 -9.19
N ASP A 76 8.83 -0.56 -9.72
CA ASP A 76 8.21 0.56 -8.99
C ASP A 76 6.91 0.15 -8.28
N GLY A 77 6.37 -1.02 -8.62
CA GLY A 77 5.13 -1.54 -8.06
C GLY A 77 3.85 -0.89 -8.57
N ILE A 78 3.95 0.05 -9.52
CA ILE A 78 2.85 0.88 -10.05
C ILE A 78 2.80 0.67 -11.58
N PRO A 79 1.62 0.47 -12.19
CA PRO A 79 1.50 0.42 -13.65
C PRO A 79 1.74 1.80 -14.27
N HIS A 80 2.48 1.87 -15.38
CA HIS A 80 2.84 3.15 -16.02
C HIS A 80 1.95 3.50 -17.22
N SER A 81 1.14 2.56 -17.71
CA SER A 81 0.28 2.76 -18.89
C SER A 81 -1.20 2.85 -18.52
N GLY A 82 -1.98 3.68 -19.21
CA GLY A 82 -3.46 3.68 -19.14
C GLY A 82 -4.11 4.79 -18.32
N MET A 83 -3.32 5.64 -17.66
CA MET A 83 -3.83 6.77 -16.85
C MET A 83 -4.59 7.81 -17.68
N ASP A 84 -4.28 7.92 -18.97
CA ASP A 84 -4.96 8.78 -19.95
C ASP A 84 -6.23 8.13 -20.55
N ARG A 85 -6.36 6.81 -20.45
CA ARG A 85 -7.39 6.03 -21.17
C ARG A 85 -8.69 5.87 -20.41
N CYS A 86 -8.70 6.12 -19.10
CA CYS A 86 -9.89 5.95 -18.25
C CYS A 86 -9.90 6.92 -17.06
N GLN A 87 -10.74 7.97 -17.13
CA GLN A 87 -10.92 8.93 -16.03
C GLN A 87 -11.80 8.41 -14.88
N ASN A 88 -12.59 7.36 -15.12
CA ASN A 88 -13.55 6.84 -14.14
C ASN A 88 -13.04 5.61 -13.37
N ILE A 89 -11.80 5.15 -13.64
CA ILE A 89 -11.23 3.94 -13.04
C ILE A 89 -10.03 4.35 -12.21
N MET A 90 -10.21 4.33 -10.90
CA MET A 90 -9.25 4.88 -9.94
C MET A 90 -8.81 3.81 -8.93
N TRP A 91 -9.68 2.86 -8.61
CA TRP A 91 -9.45 1.85 -7.59
C TRP A 91 -9.20 0.48 -8.21
N VAL A 92 -8.34 -0.32 -7.58
CA VAL A 92 -8.10 -1.70 -8.03
C VAL A 92 -9.39 -2.53 -8.03
N SER A 93 -10.34 -2.22 -7.15
CA SER A 93 -11.68 -2.82 -7.15
C SER A 93 -12.45 -2.62 -8.45
N ASP A 94 -12.19 -1.54 -9.19
CA ASP A 94 -12.86 -1.26 -10.47
C ASP A 94 -12.40 -2.24 -11.57
N LEU A 95 -11.23 -2.86 -11.40
CA LEU A 95 -10.67 -3.87 -12.29
C LEU A 95 -11.11 -5.31 -11.93
N ILE A 96 -11.84 -5.48 -10.83
CA ILE A 96 -12.25 -6.78 -10.30
C ILE A 96 -13.75 -6.98 -10.56
N ASN A 97 -14.11 -8.11 -11.16
CA ASN A 97 -15.50 -8.49 -11.29
C ASN A 97 -16.06 -8.91 -9.92
N PRO A 98 -17.08 -8.22 -9.38
CA PRO A 98 -17.59 -8.45 -8.03
C PRO A 98 -18.34 -9.78 -7.86
N LEU A 99 -18.80 -10.38 -8.95
CA LEU A 99 -19.54 -11.66 -8.91
C LEU A 99 -18.61 -12.87 -8.90
N THR A 100 -17.51 -12.80 -9.66
CA THR A 100 -16.57 -13.92 -9.84
C THR A 100 -15.33 -13.78 -8.96
N CYS A 101 -15.11 -12.63 -8.34
CA CYS A 101 -13.87 -12.25 -7.64
C CYS A 101 -12.63 -12.50 -8.51
N SER A 102 -12.74 -12.21 -9.80
CA SER A 102 -11.68 -12.38 -10.78
C SER A 102 -11.41 -11.06 -11.50
N TRP A 103 -10.19 -10.87 -11.98
CA TRP A 103 -9.84 -9.75 -12.83
C TRP A 103 -10.74 -9.68 -14.07
N ASP A 104 -11.28 -8.49 -14.36
CA ASP A 104 -11.91 -8.21 -15.64
C ASP A 104 -10.82 -8.04 -16.69
N ARG A 105 -10.43 -9.17 -17.30
CA ARG A 105 -9.35 -9.18 -18.29
C ARG A 105 -9.67 -8.30 -19.49
N SER A 106 -10.92 -8.29 -19.94
CA SER A 106 -11.33 -7.48 -21.09
C SER A 106 -11.12 -6.00 -20.82
N LEU A 107 -11.51 -5.54 -19.63
CA LEU A 107 -11.28 -4.16 -19.19
C LEU A 107 -9.78 -3.86 -19.02
N ILE A 108 -9.03 -4.75 -18.36
CA ILE A 108 -7.60 -4.55 -18.11
C ILE A 108 -6.80 -4.46 -19.41
N TYR A 109 -7.02 -5.37 -20.38
CA TYR A 109 -6.32 -5.32 -21.67
C TYR A 109 -6.74 -4.13 -22.55
N HIS A 110 -7.86 -3.47 -22.23
CA HIS A 110 -8.28 -2.25 -22.92
C HIS A 110 -7.58 -1.00 -22.36
N ILE A 111 -7.34 -0.97 -21.05
CA ILE A 111 -6.76 0.18 -20.34
C ILE A 111 -5.23 0.15 -20.36
N PHE A 112 -4.66 -1.00 -20.02
CA PHE A 112 -3.23 -1.17 -19.79
C PHE A 112 -2.53 -1.73 -21.03
N SER A 113 -1.23 -1.46 -21.13
CA SER A 113 -0.36 -2.12 -22.09
C SER A 113 -0.36 -3.64 -21.87
N GLN A 114 0.03 -4.41 -22.88
CA GLN A 114 0.05 -5.87 -22.78
C GLN A 114 0.99 -6.36 -21.66
N GLU A 115 2.08 -5.63 -21.40
CA GLU A 115 3.03 -5.92 -20.32
C GLU A 115 2.41 -5.68 -18.94
N ASP A 116 1.85 -4.49 -18.70
CA ASP A 116 1.19 -4.14 -17.44
C ASP A 116 -0.01 -5.05 -17.18
N ALA A 117 -0.83 -5.30 -18.19
CA ALA A 117 -1.97 -6.21 -18.10
C ALA A 117 -1.55 -7.64 -17.71
N ALA A 118 -0.43 -8.13 -18.25
CA ALA A 118 0.11 -9.44 -17.88
C ALA A 118 0.56 -9.47 -16.41
N HIS A 119 1.16 -8.40 -15.91
CA HIS A 119 1.54 -8.30 -14.50
C HIS A 119 0.33 -8.22 -13.56
N ILE A 120 -0.67 -7.42 -13.90
CA ILE A 120 -1.92 -7.30 -13.12
C ILE A 120 -2.64 -8.64 -13.04
N THR A 121 -2.86 -9.29 -14.18
CA THR A 121 -3.62 -10.55 -14.25
C THR A 121 -2.91 -11.75 -13.61
N ARG A 122 -1.59 -11.66 -13.38
CA ARG A 122 -0.80 -12.66 -12.64
C ARG A 122 -1.04 -12.61 -11.13
N ILE A 123 -1.53 -11.48 -10.60
CA ILE A 123 -1.84 -11.35 -9.18
C ILE A 123 -3.03 -12.25 -8.86
N GLN A 124 -2.84 -13.20 -7.95
CA GLN A 124 -3.91 -14.11 -7.54
C GLN A 124 -4.87 -13.41 -6.58
N LEU A 125 -6.10 -13.18 -7.04
CA LEU A 125 -7.21 -12.75 -6.18
C LEU A 125 -7.67 -13.93 -5.34
N ARG A 126 -7.86 -13.71 -4.04
CA ARG A 126 -8.41 -14.71 -3.12
C ARG A 126 -9.93 -14.58 -3.12
N ARG A 127 -10.65 -15.69 -3.20
CA ARG A 127 -12.13 -15.70 -3.08
C ARG A 127 -12.63 -15.34 -1.67
N SER A 128 -11.76 -15.37 -0.67
CA SER A 128 -12.08 -14.92 0.68
C SER A 128 -12.17 -13.40 0.70
N ILE A 129 -13.22 -12.87 1.36
CA ILE A 129 -13.36 -11.44 1.67
C ILE A 129 -12.21 -11.05 2.61
N GLN A 130 -11.07 -10.67 2.05
CA GLN A 130 -9.95 -10.11 2.78
C GLN A 130 -9.83 -8.66 2.34
N THR A 131 -9.74 -7.76 3.31
CA THR A 131 -9.46 -6.35 3.03
C THR A 131 -8.02 -6.21 2.53
N ASP A 132 -7.78 -5.18 1.72
CA ASP A 132 -6.43 -4.78 1.31
C ASP A 132 -5.48 -4.62 2.50
N LYS A 133 -4.21 -5.01 2.32
CA LYS A 133 -3.19 -4.93 3.37
C LYS A 133 -1.87 -4.41 2.83
N LEU A 134 -1.25 -3.51 3.58
CA LEU A 134 0.13 -3.11 3.31
C LEU A 134 1.09 -4.18 3.83
N ILE A 135 2.01 -4.67 3.00
CA ILE A 135 3.04 -5.65 3.33
C ILE A 135 4.43 -5.06 3.06
N TRP A 136 5.45 -5.53 3.78
CA TRP A 136 6.83 -5.05 3.59
C TRP A 136 7.44 -5.69 2.35
N ASN A 137 8.01 -4.88 1.45
CA ASN A 137 8.60 -5.30 0.17
C ASN A 137 10.08 -5.74 0.30
N LEU A 138 10.67 -5.65 1.49
CA LEU A 138 12.05 -6.06 1.78
C LEU A 138 12.14 -7.11 2.88
N SER A 139 11.63 -8.30 2.61
CA SER A 139 12.18 -9.54 3.15
C SER A 139 11.54 -10.70 2.40
N LYS A 140 12.33 -11.72 2.06
CA LYS A 140 11.87 -12.98 1.45
C LYS A 140 10.75 -13.67 2.27
N ASP A 141 10.52 -13.24 3.51
CA ASP A 141 9.55 -13.83 4.43
C ASP A 141 8.42 -12.87 4.90
N GLY A 142 8.33 -11.63 4.37
CA GLY A 142 7.21 -10.72 4.67
C GLY A 142 7.05 -10.30 6.15
N LEU A 143 8.03 -10.59 7.01
CA LEU A 143 8.03 -10.23 8.43
C LEU A 143 9.07 -9.13 8.69
N TYR A 144 8.58 -8.00 9.21
CA TYR A 144 9.42 -6.94 9.75
C TYR A 144 10.15 -7.46 10.99
N THR A 145 11.45 -7.73 10.87
CA THR A 145 12.33 -7.92 12.03
C THR A 145 13.19 -6.67 12.20
N VAL A 146 13.32 -6.21 13.45
CA VAL A 146 14.04 -4.99 13.85
C VAL A 146 15.50 -4.93 13.34
N ARG A 147 16.04 -6.06 12.87
CA ARG A 147 17.38 -6.15 12.28
C ARG A 147 17.54 -5.42 10.94
N SER A 148 16.49 -5.29 10.12
CA SER A 148 16.62 -4.64 8.80
C SER A 148 16.80 -3.12 8.87
N GLY A 149 16.50 -2.49 10.01
CA GLY A 149 16.71 -1.05 10.22
C GLY A 149 18.13 -0.68 10.69
N LEU A 150 18.97 -1.67 11.00
CA LEU A 150 20.33 -1.46 11.52
C LEU A 150 21.42 -1.67 10.46
N PHE A 151 21.13 -2.36 9.35
CA PHE A 151 22.13 -2.61 8.31
C PHE A 151 22.46 -1.40 7.43
N ASP A 152 21.69 -0.31 7.54
CA ASP A 152 21.91 0.91 6.74
C ASP A 152 22.79 1.96 7.46
N GLN A 153 23.36 1.63 8.63
CA GLN A 153 24.35 2.49 9.32
C GLN A 153 25.80 1.96 9.27
N ASP A 154 26.06 0.81 8.65
CA ASP A 154 27.40 0.20 8.63
C ASP A 154 28.06 0.10 7.24
N MET A 155 27.58 0.83 6.23
CA MET A 155 28.33 1.03 4.98
C MET A 155 28.56 2.52 4.71
N ARG A 156 29.60 3.02 5.40
CA ARG A 156 30.52 4.14 5.07
C ARG A 156 29.99 5.34 4.29
#